data_AF-A0A7D3W664-F1
#
_entry.id   AF-A0A7D3W664-F1
#
_cell.length_a   1.000
_cell.length_b   1.000
_cell.length_c   1.000
_cell.angle_alpha   90.00
_cell.angle_beta   90.00
_cell.angle_gamma   90.00
#
_symmetry.space_group_name_H-M   'P 1'
#
loop_
_entity.id
_entity.type
_entity.pdbx_description
1 polymer ?
#
loop_
_entity_poly.entity_id
_entity_poly.type
_entity_poly.pdbx_seq_one_letter_code
_entity_poly.pdbx_strand_id
1 'polypeptide(L)' 'MPDAEAHTAHSLRTGGATVAYTSGVPVSVIARHGRWAPASPVLLGYIRALDRWRDNAMRNVGL' A
#
# COMPACT_ATOMS: atom_id res chain seq x y z
N MET A 1 7.92 4.11 26.43
CA MET A 1 8.59 3.94 25.12
C MET A 1 7.77 4.70 24.12
N PRO A 2 8.29 5.77 23.48
CA PRO A 2 7.61 6.31 22.32
C PRO A 2 7.68 5.26 21.19
N ASP A 3 6.84 5.41 20.16
CA ASP A 3 6.90 4.72 18.86
C ASP A 3 6.14 3.41 18.60
N ALA A 4 5.71 2.62 19.59
CA ALA A 4 4.94 1.39 19.26
C ALA A 4 3.60 1.70 18.56
N GLU A 5 2.87 2.70 19.03
CA GLU A 5 1.59 3.13 18.44
C GLU A 5 1.79 3.81 17.09
N ALA A 6 2.85 4.61 16.93
CA ALA A 6 3.17 5.28 15.67
C ALA A 6 3.53 4.26 14.57
N HIS A 7 4.37 3.28 14.88
CA HIS A 7 4.71 2.19 13.97
C HIS A 7 3.52 1.29 13.65
N THR A 8 2.66 1.00 14.63
CA THR A 8 1.45 0.19 14.43
C THR A 8 0.45 0.93 13.54
N ALA A 9 0.15 2.20 13.83
CA ALA A 9 -0.73 3.02 13.01
C ALA A 9 -0.18 3.21 11.59
N HIS A 10 1.14 3.38 11.43
CA HIS A 10 1.79 3.45 10.13
C HIS A 10 1.67 2.14 9.35
N SER A 11 1.94 1.01 10.00
CA SER A 11 1.81 -0.33 9.42
C SER A 11 0.37 -0.65 9.02
N LEU A 12 -0.60 -0.28 9.86
CA LEU A 12 -2.03 -0.44 9.57
C LEU A 12 -2.47 0.41 8.37
N ARG A 13 -1.99 1.66 8.26
CA ARG A 13 -2.29 2.54 7.13
C ARG A 13 -1.70 1.99 5.83
N THR A 14 -0.47 1.48 5.87
CA THR A 14 0.19 0.85 4.74
C THR A 14 -0.50 -0.46 4.34
N GLY A 15 -0.79 -1.34 5.31
CA GLY A 15 -1.52 -2.59 5.07
C GLY A 15 -2.93 -2.36 4.53
N GLY A 16 -3.65 -1.36 5.07
CA GLY A 16 -4.97 -0.98 4.59
C GLY A 16 -4.98 -0.48 3.14
N ALA A 17 -3.99 0.33 2.75
CA ALA A 17 -3.84 0.72 1.34
C ALA A 17 -3.49 -0.45 0.43
N THR A 18 -2.61 -1.35 0.87
CA THR A 18 -2.28 -2.56 0.12
C THR A 18 -3.52 -3.40 -0.13
N VAL A 19 -4.29 -3.74 0.90
CA VAL A 19 -5.50 -4.56 0.79
C VAL A 19 -6.55 -3.90 -0.11
N ALA A 20 -6.79 -2.59 0.07
CA ALA A 20 -7.73 -1.85 -0.76
C ALA A 20 -7.30 -1.84 -2.24
N TYR A 21 -6.01 -1.62 -2.50
CA TYR A 21 -5.48 -1.61 -3.86
C TYR A 21 -5.59 -2.99 -4.53
N THR A 22 -5.23 -4.07 -3.82
CA THR A 22 -5.37 -5.44 -4.35
C THR A 22 -6.83 -5.86 -4.55
N SER A 23 -7.77 -5.20 -3.86
CA SER A 23 -9.21 -5.39 -4.04
C SER A 23 -9.79 -4.56 -5.20
N GLY A 24 -8.95 -3.85 -5.96
CA GLY A 24 -9.36 -3.06 -7.12
C GLY A 24 -9.90 -1.66 -6.78
N VAL A 25 -9.75 -1.18 -5.53
CA VAL A 25 -10.17 0.17 -5.16
C VAL A 25 -9.29 1.20 -5.88
N PRO A 26 -9.88 2.23 -6.54
CA PRO A 26 -9.10 3.24 -7.23
C PRO A 26 -8.12 3.97 -6.32
N VAL A 27 -6.90 4.23 -6.82
CA VAL A 27 -5.82 4.91 -6.07
C VAL A 27 -6.27 6.25 -5.51
N SER A 28 -7.10 7.00 -6.23
CA SER A 28 -7.64 8.29 -5.79
C SER A 28 -8.55 8.16 -4.56
N VAL A 29 -9.33 7.08 -4.48
CA VAL A 29 -10.18 6.77 -3.32
C VAL A 29 -9.30 6.39 -2.14
N ILE A 30 -8.32 5.52 -2.34
CA ILE A 30 -7.34 5.13 -1.31
C ILE A 30 -6.58 6.36 -0.79
N ALA A 31 -6.15 7.26 -1.68
CA ALA A 31 -5.48 8.51 -1.33
C ALA A 31 -6.34 9.37 -0.40
N ARG A 32 -7.62 9.57 -0.77
CA ARG A 32 -8.57 10.35 0.03
C ARG A 32 -8.81 9.74 1.41
N HIS A 33 -9.10 8.44 1.47
CA HIS A 33 -9.37 7.75 2.74
C HIS A 33 -8.14 7.65 3.64
N GLY A 34 -6.97 7.42 3.04
CA GLY A 34 -5.70 7.38 3.75
C GLY A 34 -5.15 8.76 4.11
N ARG A 35 -5.80 9.87 3.75
CA ARG A 35 -5.28 11.24 3.92
C ARG A 35 -3.90 11.45 3.27
N TRP A 36 -3.69 10.87 2.11
CA TRP A 36 -2.54 11.15 1.27
C TRP A 36 -2.87 12.30 0.31
N ALA A 37 -1.86 13.08 -0.06
CA ALA A 37 -1.98 13.98 -1.20
C ALA A 37 -2.33 13.17 -2.47
N PRO A 38 -3.10 13.72 -3.43
CA PRO A 38 -3.52 13.00 -4.65
C PRO A 38 -2.37 12.37 -5.45
N ALA A 39 -1.19 13.00 -5.42
CA ALA A 39 0.03 12.51 -6.07
C ALA A 39 1.12 12.09 -5.05
N SER A 40 0.72 11.58 -3.88
CA SER A 40 1.67 11.25 -2.81
C SER A 40 2.71 10.22 -3.28
N PRO A 41 4.01 10.54 -3.25
CA PRO A 41 5.06 9.61 -3.69
C PRO A 41 5.13 8.35 -2.80
N VAL A 42 4.71 8.46 -1.53
CA VAL A 42 4.64 7.33 -0.58
C VAL A 42 3.60 6.30 -1.04
N LEU A 43 2.37 6.76 -1.29
CA LEU A 43 1.29 5.88 -1.76
C LEU A 43 1.65 5.26 -3.12
N LEU A 44 2.14 6.08 -4.06
CA LEU A 44 2.58 5.58 -5.37
C LEU A 44 3.75 4.59 -5.26
N GLY A 45 4.64 4.78 -4.28
CA GLY A 45 5.71 3.84 -3.98
C GLY A 45 5.20 2.46 -3.58
N TYR A 46 4.21 2.40 -2.68
CA TYR A 46 3.56 1.15 -2.29
C TYR A 46 2.87 0.47 -3.47
N ILE A 47 2.10 1.23 -4.25
CA ILE A 47 1.39 0.70 -5.42
C ILE A 47 2.38 0.13 -6.43
N ARG A 48 3.46 0.85 -6.76
CA ARG A 48 4.50 0.36 -7.67
C ARG A 48 5.18 -0.91 -7.14
N ALA A 49 5.39 -1.01 -5.83
CA ALA A 49 5.96 -2.23 -5.24
C ALA A 49 5.00 -3.42 -5.38
N LEU A 50 3.70 -3.20 -5.20
CA LEU A 50 2.66 -4.22 -5.39
C LEU A 50 2.51 -4.62 -6.85
N ASP A 51 2.50 -3.66 -7.78
CA ASP A 51 2.49 -3.93 -9.22
C ASP A 51 3.71 -4.75 -9.63
N ARG A 52 4.91 -4.38 -9.17
CA ARG A 52 6.12 -5.17 -9.41
C ARG A 52 6.00 -6.60 -8.90
N TRP A 53 5.35 -6.81 -7.76
CA TRP A 53 5.11 -8.16 -7.24
C TRP A 53 4.05 -8.92 -8.05
N ARG A 54 2.98 -8.25 -8.48
CA ARG A 54 1.93 -8.83 -9.33
C ARG A 54 2.41 -9.24 -10.69
N ASP A 55 3.20 -8.39 -11.31
CA ASP A 55 3.67 -8.58 -12.67
C ASP A 55 5.02 -9.32 -12.69
N ASN A 56 5.49 -9.81 -11.52
CA ASN A 56 6.69 -10.61 -11.43
C ASN A 56 6.45 -12.01 -12.04
N ALA A 57 7.24 -12.36 -13.05
CA ALA A 57 7.21 -13.68 -13.70
C ALA A 57 7.42 -14.85 -12.72
N MET A 58 8.00 -14.58 -11.54
CA MET A 58 8.19 -15.57 -10.46
C MET A 58 6.97 -15.76 -9.55
N ARG A 59 5.85 -15.05 -9.75
CA ARG A 59 4.68 -15.11 -8.85
C ARG A 59 3.98 -16.49 -8.82
N ASN A 60 4.27 -17.37 -9.77
CA ASN A 60 3.82 -18.78 -9.82
C ASN A 60 4.97 -19.79 -9.62
N VAL A 61 6.19 -19.34 -9.34
CA VAL A 61 7.31 -20.23 -9.02
C VAL A 61 7.29 -20.43 -7.51
N GLY A 62 6.55 -21.46 -7.10
CA GLY A 62 6.22 -21.75 -5.71
C GLY A 62 7.43 -21.92 -4.79
N LEU A 63 7.20 -21.55 -3.53
CA LEU A 63 7.78 -22.16 -2.34
C LEU A 63 6.62 -22.75 -1.54
#